data_AF-A0A7X9I9F2-F1
#
_entry.id   AF-A0A7X9I9F2-F1
#
_cell.length_a   1.000
_cell.length_b   1.000
_cell.length_c   1.000
_cell.angle_alpha   90.00
_cell.angle_beta   90.00
_cell.angle_gamma   90.00
#
_symmetry.space_group_name_H-M   'P 1'
#
loop_
_entity.id
_entity.type
_entity.pdbx_description
1 polymer ?
#
loop_
_entity_poly.entity_id
_entity_poly.type
_entity_poly.pdbx_seq_one_letter_code
_entity_poly.pdbx_strand_id
1 'polypeptide(L)' 'VNGVSLTVVNSKPKSFQVAIIPFTWEVTNFHQIKKGTIVNIEFDILGKYIAKIVKQILVKQKKQDEGR' A
#
# COMPACT_ATOMS: atom_id res chain seq x y z
N VAL A 1 6.78 0.05 5.88
CA VAL A 1 7.32 -1.32 6.11
C VAL A 1 8.13 -1.31 7.38
N ASN A 2 7.90 -2.22 8.33
CA ASN A 2 8.52 -2.19 9.67
C ASN A 2 8.41 -0.81 10.34
N GLY A 3 7.27 -0.12 10.19
CA GLY A 3 7.07 1.24 10.71
C GLY A 3 7.75 2.36 9.91
N VAL A 4 8.63 2.05 8.94
CA VAL A 4 9.26 3.06 8.07
C VAL A 4 8.28 3.49 6.97
N SER A 5 8.04 4.80 6.89
CA SER A 5 7.27 5.41 5.80
C SER A 5 8.08 5.39 4.51
N LEU A 6 7.46 4.92 3.42
CA LEU A 6 8.12 4.72 2.13
C LEU A 6 7.18 5.06 0.98
N THR A 7 7.76 5.56 -0.11
CA THR A 7 7.06 5.77 -1.37
C THR A 7 7.00 4.47 -2.16
N VAL A 8 5.79 4.03 -2.49
CA VAL A 8 5.55 2.84 -3.31
C VAL A 8 5.73 3.18 -4.79
N VAL A 9 6.43 2.30 -5.51
CA VAL A 9 6.60 2.32 -6.97
C VAL A 9 6.32 0.94 -7.55
N ASN A 10 5.99 0.88 -8.85
CA ASN A 10 5.78 -0.38 -9.59
C ASN A 10 4.86 -1.38 -8.88
N SER A 11 3.66 -0.91 -8.50
CA SER A 11 2.66 -1.72 -7.82
C SER A 11 2.09 -2.80 -8.74
N LYS A 12 1.98 -4.03 -8.23
CA LYS A 12 1.44 -5.21 -8.91
C LYS A 12 0.47 -5.95 -7.96
N PRO A 13 -0.37 -6.88 -8.46
CA PRO A 13 -1.42 -7.50 -7.65
C PRO A 13 -0.97 -8.17 -6.33
N LYS A 14 0.27 -8.67 -6.24
CA LYS A 14 0.79 -9.35 -5.03
C LYS A 14 2.19 -8.87 -4.62
N SER A 15 2.65 -7.75 -5.19
CA SER A 15 3.99 -7.23 -4.91
C SER A 15 4.04 -5.75 -5.22
N PHE A 16 4.92 -5.04 -4.53
CA PHE A 16 5.23 -3.65 -4.83
C PHE A 16 6.73 -3.45 -4.67
N GLN A 17 7.24 -2.34 -5.18
CA GLN A 17 8.61 -1.91 -4.98
C GLN A 17 8.62 -0.60 -4.19
N VAL A 18 9.76 -0.34 -3.55
CA VAL A 18 10.01 0.90 -2.81
C VAL A 18 11.41 1.37 -3.16
N ALA A 19 11.60 2.68 -3.21
CA ALA A 19 12.93 3.26 -3.25
C ALA A 19 13.43 3.48 -1.82
N ILE A 20 14.66 3.08 -1.54
CA ILE A 20 15.32 3.31 -0.25
C ILE A 20 16.52 4.21 -0.51
N ILE A 21 16.56 5.37 0.16
CA ILE A 21 17.70 6.29 0.09
C ILE A 21 18.78 5.89 1.12
N PRO A 22 20.05 6.30 0.93
CA PRO A 22 21.16 5.88 1.79
C PRO A 22 20.91 6.09 3.29
N PHE A 23 20.42 7.27 3.69
CA PHE A 23 20.11 7.55 5.08
C PHE A 23 19.11 6.54 5.68
N THR A 24 18.00 6.25 4.98
CA THR A 24 17.02 5.25 5.41
C THR A 24 17.62 3.85 5.49
N TRP A 25 18.52 3.49 4.56
CA TRP A 25 19.21 2.20 4.58
C TRP A 25 20.12 2.05 5.81
N GLU A 26 20.84 3.11 6.17
CA GLU A 26 21.81 3.13 7.27
C GLU A 26 21.15 3.19 8.66
N VAL A 27 20.07 3.96 8.81
CA VAL A 27 19.46 4.22 10.12
C VAL A 27 18.25 3.35 10.45
N THR A 28 17.87 2.41 9.57
CA THR A 28 16.77 1.46 9.80
C THR A 28 17.26 0.02 9.68
N ASN A 29 16.42 -0.96 10.04
CA ASN A 29 16.79 -2.38 9.95
C ASN A 29 16.84 -2.93 8.51
N PHE A 30 16.68 -2.10 7.47
CA PHE A 30 16.60 -2.55 6.08
C PHE A 30 17.88 -3.21 5.59
N HIS A 31 19.04 -2.81 6.09
CA HIS A 31 20.32 -3.45 5.76
C HIS A 31 20.41 -4.91 6.25
N GLN A 32 19.50 -5.36 7.12
CA GLN A 32 19.43 -6.73 7.64
C GLN A 32 18.41 -7.60 6.89
N ILE A 33 17.53 -6.99 6.08
CA ILE A 33 16.47 -7.69 5.35
C ILE A 33 17.08 -8.48 4.19
N LYS A 34 16.68 -9.75 4.07
CA LYS A 34 17.08 -10.64 2.98
C LYS A 34 15.84 -11.20 2.30
N LYS A 35 16.03 -11.82 1.14
CA LYS A 35 14.94 -12.53 0.45
C LYS A 35 14.34 -13.57 1.39
N GLY A 36 13.02 -13.52 1.57
CA GLY A 36 12.27 -14.40 2.48
C GLY A 36 12.07 -13.85 3.88
N THR A 37 12.69 -12.72 4.25
CA THR A 37 12.41 -12.04 5.52
C THR A 37 10.96 -11.59 5.57
N ILE A 38 10.26 -11.96 6.64
CA ILE A 38 8.91 -11.49 6.94
C ILE A 38 9.01 -10.09 7.54
N VAL A 39 8.18 -9.17 7.07
CA VAL A 39 8.15 -7.77 7.51
C VAL A 39 6.74 -7.34 7.84
N ASN A 40 6.62 -6.35 8.72
CA ASN A 40 5.33 -5.76 9.05
C ASN A 40 4.92 -4.75 7.96
N ILE A 41 3.71 -4.91 7.42
CA ILE A 41 3.15 -4.03 6.39
C ILE A 41 1.96 -3.27 6.98
N GLU A 42 2.04 -1.95 6.87
CA GLU A 42 0.94 -1.05 7.16
C GLU A 42 0.67 -0.20 5.91
N PHE A 43 -0.61 -0.09 5.53
CA PHE A 43 -1.05 0.75 4.43
C PHE A 43 -1.59 2.07 4.96
N ASP A 44 -1.36 3.13 4.18
CA ASP A 44 -1.84 4.47 4.46
C ASP A 44 -3.34 4.48 4.78
N ILE A 45 -3.67 5.13 5.90
CA ILE A 45 -5.03 5.17 6.43
C ILE A 45 -5.97 5.97 5.52
N LEU A 46 -5.51 7.06 4.92
CA LEU A 46 -6.29 7.87 3.98
C LEU A 46 -6.60 7.04 2.73
N GLY A 47 -5.62 6.30 2.22
CA GLY A 47 -5.81 5.37 1.10
C GLY A 47 -6.92 4.35 1.38
N LYS A 48 -6.96 3.76 2.59
CA LYS A 48 -8.03 2.83 3.00
C LYS A 48 -9.41 3.50 3.01
N TYR A 49 -9.51 4.71 3.55
CA TYR A 49 -10.77 5.45 3.58
C TYR A 49 -11.25 5.84 2.20
N ILE A 50 -10.36 6.36 1.34
CA ILE A 50 -10.67 6.70 -0.05
C ILE A 50 -11.18 5.47 -0.80
N ALA A 51 -10.48 4.34 -0.70
CA ALA A 51 -10.90 3.10 -1.36
C ALA A 51 -12.29 2.64 -0.90
N LYS A 52 -12.59 2.76 0.41
CA LYS A 52 -13.91 2.44 0.96
C LYS A 52 -15.00 3.36 0.40
N ILE A 53 -14.75 4.66 0.34
CA ILE A 53 -15.70 5.65 -0.20
C ILE A 53 -15.95 5.40 -1.68
N VAL A 54 -14.90 5.25 -2.49
CA VAL A 54 -15.00 4.96 -3.93
C VAL A 54 -15.77 3.68 -4.18
N LYS A 55 -15.52 2.61 -3.42
CA LYS A 55 -16.27 1.35 -3.52
C LYS A 55 -17.76 1.57 -3.27
N GLN A 56 -18.14 2.36 -2.27
CA GLN A 56 -19.55 2.64 -1.98
C GLN A 56 -20.24 3.43 -3.09
N ILE A 57 -19.55 4.40 -3.68
CA ILE A 57 -20.07 5.19 -4.80
C ILE A 57 -20.33 4.30 -6.01
N LEU A 58 -19.36 3.45 -6.38
CA LEU A 58 -19.50 2.53 -7.52
C LEU A 58 -20.62 1.50 -7.32
N VAL A 59 -20.82 1.02 -6.08
CA VAL A 59 -21.94 0.10 -5.77
C VAL A 59 -23.29 0.80 -5.90
N LYS A 60 -23.41 2.07 -5.49
CA LYS A 60 -24.66 2.84 -5.63
C LYS A 60 -25.01 3.08 -7.10
N GLN A 61 -24.02 3.38 -7.95
CA GLN A 61 -24.23 3.57 -9.39
C GLN A 61 -24.76 2.29 -10.06
N LYS A 62 -24.14 1.13 -9.82
CA LYS A 62 -24.61 -0.14 -10.38
C LYS A 62 -26.06 -0.48 -10.02
N LYS A 63 -26.47 -0.22 -8.78
CA LYS A 63 -27.86 -0.43 -8.34
C LYS A 63 -28.87 0.50 -9.03
N GLN A 64 -28.42 1.68 -9.45
CA GLN A 64 -29.25 2.66 -10.13
C GLN A 64 -29.38 2.34 -11.63
N ASP A 65 -28.36 1.71 -12.22
CA ASP A 65 -28.33 1.25 -13.60
C ASP A 65 -29.09 -0.09 -13.81
N GLU A 66 -29.06 -1.00 -12.83
CA GLU A 66 -29.79 -2.28 -12.86
C GLU A 66 -31.30 -2.13 -12.52
N GLY A 67 -31.70 -0.98 -11.97
CA GLY A 67 -33.08 -0.65 -11.61
C GLY A 67 -33.86 0.13 -12.68
N ARG A 68 -33.34 0.21 -13.91
CA ARG A 68 -34.00 0.78 -15.10
C ARG A 68 -34.28 -0.29 -16.14
#